data_AF-A0A7S8CDX6-F1
#
_entry.id   AF-A0A7S8CDX6-F1
#
_cell.length_a   1.000
_cell.length_b   1.000
_cell.length_c   1.000
_cell.angle_alpha   90.00
_cell.angle_beta   90.00
_cell.angle_gamma   90.00
#
_symmetry.space_group_name_H-M   'P 1'
#
loop_
_entity.id
_entity.type
_entity.pdbx_description
1 polymer ?
#
loop_
_entity_poly.entity_id
_entity_poly.type
_entity_poly.pdbx_seq_one_letter_code
_entity_poly.pdbx_strand_id
1 'polypeptide(L)'
;MKEAPCPLIQKATRLRVPFCIKAVCLQFHCGFFVVLSTGGDVLKEAKRFEKWDDLPDVLTARHIAEFLELSRSTIYELFNEKEEHRGIPNFAIGSSKRVLKSDLREWISSQKENK
;
A
#
# COMPACT_ATOMS: atom_id res chain seq x y z
N MET A 1 -12.55 -30.20 -13.88
CA MET A 1 -11.18 -29.89 -13.47
C MET A 1 -11.25 -28.54 -12.75
N LYS A 2 -11.61 -28.38 -11.47
CA LYS A 2 -11.25 -28.99 -10.19
C LYS A 2 -9.75 -28.88 -9.87
N GLU A 3 -9.27 -27.67 -9.65
CA GLU A 3 -8.10 -27.45 -8.80
C GLU A 3 -8.56 -26.91 -7.46
N ALA A 4 -8.17 -27.65 -6.41
CA ALA A 4 -8.52 -27.45 -5.03
C ALA A 4 -7.37 -26.69 -4.30
N PRO A 5 -7.63 -26.11 -3.13
CA PRO A 5 -6.80 -25.08 -2.50
C PRO A 5 -5.52 -25.60 -1.82
N CYS A 6 -4.49 -24.75 -1.78
CA CYS A 6 -3.26 -25.00 -1.03
C CYS A 6 -3.52 -25.09 0.50
N PRO A 7 -3.10 -26.19 1.18
CA PRO A 7 -3.15 -26.29 2.63
C PRO A 7 -1.82 -25.90 3.31
N LEU A 8 -1.95 -25.01 4.28
CA LEU A 8 -1.28 -24.94 5.60
C LEU A 8 0.06 -25.68 5.79
N ILE A 9 1.12 -24.96 6.19
CA ILE A 9 2.01 -25.40 7.28
C ILE A 9 2.34 -24.21 8.20
N GLN A 10 1.83 -24.32 9.43
CA GLN A 10 2.20 -23.54 10.61
C GLN A 10 3.48 -24.09 11.27
N LYS A 11 4.13 -23.23 12.07
CA LYS A 11 4.99 -23.47 13.25
C LYS A 11 6.46 -23.05 13.10
N ALA A 12 6.83 -21.99 13.79
CA ALA A 12 8.16 -21.85 14.39
C ALA A 12 8.01 -21.22 15.78
N THR A 13 8.24 -22.04 16.79
CA THR A 13 8.18 -21.73 18.22
C THR A 13 9.51 -21.13 18.68
N ARG A 14 9.41 -20.19 19.64
CA ARG A 14 10.48 -19.56 20.45
C ARG A 14 11.82 -20.29 20.54
N LEU A 15 12.90 -19.51 20.44
CA LEU A 15 14.09 -19.68 21.27
C LEU A 15 14.45 -18.37 21.96
N ARG A 16 14.28 -18.42 23.27
CA ARG A 16 14.72 -17.44 24.28
C ARG A 16 16.16 -17.81 24.61
N VAL A 17 17.13 -16.96 24.29
CA VAL A 17 18.47 -17.03 24.89
C VAL A 17 18.77 -15.73 25.64
N PRO A 18 19.19 -15.81 26.90
CA PRO A 18 19.67 -14.67 27.68
C PRO A 18 21.17 -14.51 27.42
N PHE A 19 21.62 -13.28 27.11
CA PHE A 19 23.02 -12.94 27.30
C PHE A 19 23.12 -11.65 28.12
N CYS A 20 23.51 -11.86 29.38
CA CYS A 20 24.04 -10.86 30.28
C CYS A 20 25.16 -10.08 29.60
N ILE A 21 25.02 -8.75 29.52
CA ILE A 21 26.15 -7.84 29.54
C ILE A 21 25.94 -6.94 30.76
N LYS A 22 26.62 -7.28 31.85
CA LYS A 22 26.79 -6.42 33.03
C LYS A 22 28.07 -5.60 32.86
N ALA A 23 28.06 -4.46 33.56
CA ALA A 23 29.15 -3.53 33.87
C ALA A 23 29.36 -2.42 32.82
N VAL A 24 28.94 -1.16 33.05
CA VAL A 24 29.21 -0.15 34.11
C VAL A 24 30.23 0.88 33.61
N CYS A 25 29.90 2.15 33.89
CA CYS A 25 30.71 3.36 33.84
C CYS A 25 31.04 3.95 32.47
N LEU A 26 30.35 5.01 32.08
CA LEU A 26 30.97 6.34 32.18
C LEU A 26 29.92 7.46 32.15
N GLN A 27 29.97 8.34 33.15
CA GLN A 27 29.30 9.64 33.10
C GLN A 27 29.85 10.45 31.94
N PHE A 28 28.99 10.89 31.03
CA PHE A 28 29.30 12.03 30.18
C PHE A 28 28.11 12.98 30.15
N HIS A 29 28.31 14.11 30.82
CA HIS A 29 27.49 15.30 30.74
C HIS A 29 27.78 15.95 29.38
N CYS A 30 26.97 15.71 28.35
CA CYS A 30 26.98 16.53 27.14
C CYS A 30 25.81 16.18 26.22
N GLY A 31 25.03 17.19 25.82
CA GLY A 31 24.35 17.22 24.52
C GLY A 31 23.25 16.19 24.32
N PHE A 32 22.01 16.66 24.46
CA PHE A 32 20.85 16.13 23.76
C PHE A 32 21.14 16.17 22.24
N PHE A 33 21.80 15.12 21.74
CA PHE A 33 22.06 14.88 20.33
C PHE A 33 20.74 14.50 19.68
N VAL A 34 19.98 15.53 19.28
CA VAL A 34 18.87 15.37 18.36
C VAL A 34 19.47 14.79 17.08
N VAL A 35 19.26 13.50 16.86
CA VAL A 35 19.43 12.88 15.55
C VAL A 35 18.38 13.50 14.64
N LEU A 36 18.71 14.66 14.07
CA LEU A 36 18.09 15.15 12.84
C LEU A 36 18.60 14.23 11.73
N SER A 37 17.93 13.09 11.57
CA SER A 37 17.96 12.34 10.32
C SER A 37 17.58 13.30 9.21
N THR A 38 18.57 13.78 8.46
CA THR A 38 18.38 14.39 7.15
C THR A 38 17.97 13.28 6.16
N GLY A 39 16.79 12.71 6.38
CA GLY A 39 16.07 11.98 5.34
C GLY A 39 15.40 13.01 4.46
N GLY A 40 16.09 13.42 3.40
CA GLY A 40 15.51 14.25 2.36
C GLY A 40 14.40 13.47 1.66
N ASP A 41 13.16 13.68 2.10
CA ASP A 41 11.98 13.25 1.38
C ASP A 41 11.95 14.05 0.07
N VAL A 42 12.45 13.45 -1.01
CA VAL A 42 12.19 13.94 -2.37
C VAL A 42 10.69 13.80 -2.58
N LEU A 43 9.95 14.87 -2.27
CA LEU A 43 8.55 15.03 -2.64
C LEU A 43 8.50 15.10 -4.17
N LYS A 44 8.48 13.92 -4.79
CA LYS A 44 8.27 13.75 -6.22
C LYS A 44 6.94 14.40 -6.55
N GLU A 45 6.97 15.52 -7.25
CA GLU A 45 5.81 16.33 -7.61
C GLU A 45 4.64 15.44 -8.04
N ALA A 46 3.60 15.47 -7.21
CA ALA A 46 2.32 14.84 -7.46
C ALA A 46 1.63 15.64 -8.56
N LYS A 47 1.86 15.26 -9.82
CA LYS A 47 1.07 15.79 -10.94
C LYS A 47 -0.38 15.45 -10.66
N ARG A 48 -1.19 16.47 -10.33
CA ARG A 48 -2.61 16.32 -10.07
C ARG A 48 -3.30 16.05 -11.40
N PHE A 49 -3.98 14.92 -11.49
CA PHE A 49 -4.73 14.55 -12.68
C PHE A 49 -6.16 15.06 -12.54
N GLU A 50 -6.49 16.17 -13.19
CA GLU A 50 -7.84 16.76 -13.15
C GLU A 50 -8.78 16.19 -14.21
N LYS A 51 -8.22 15.60 -15.27
CA LYS A 51 -8.96 15.13 -16.44
C LYS A 51 -8.61 13.69 -16.78
N TRP A 52 -9.60 12.96 -17.27
CA TRP A 52 -9.44 11.58 -17.75
C TRP A 52 -8.31 11.43 -18.75
N ASP A 53 -8.12 12.39 -19.67
CA ASP A 53 -7.09 12.33 -20.71
C ASP A 53 -5.65 12.41 -20.20
N ASP A 54 -5.43 13.01 -19.03
CA ASP A 54 -4.08 13.17 -18.45
C ASP A 54 -3.62 11.89 -17.72
N LEU A 55 -4.55 10.97 -17.42
CA LEU A 55 -4.24 9.70 -16.77
C LEU A 55 -3.56 8.73 -17.75
N PRO A 56 -2.47 8.05 -17.32
CA PRO A 56 -1.84 6.99 -18.10
C PRO A 56 -2.79 5.79 -18.26
N ASP A 57 -2.59 4.98 -19.32
CA ASP A 57 -3.39 3.77 -19.58
C ASP A 57 -3.38 2.79 -18.40
N VAL A 58 -2.23 2.66 -17.73
CA VAL A 58 -2.07 1.82 -16.54
C VAL A 58 -1.98 2.69 -15.29
N LEU A 59 -2.91 2.46 -14.37
CA LEU A 59 -3.08 3.22 -13.15
C LEU A 59 -2.45 2.53 -11.94
N THR A 60 -1.97 3.35 -11.03
CA THR A 60 -1.43 2.94 -9.74
C THR A 60 -2.38 3.39 -8.63
N ALA A 61 -2.28 2.77 -7.45
CA ALA A 61 -3.08 3.18 -6.28
C ALA A 61 -2.93 4.67 -5.96
N ARG A 62 -1.75 5.25 -6.22
CA ARG A 62 -1.50 6.68 -6.03
C ARG A 62 -2.31 7.53 -7.03
N HIS A 63 -2.27 7.19 -8.32
CA HIS A 63 -3.02 7.92 -9.34
C HIS A 63 -4.53 7.91 -9.06
N ILE A 64 -5.07 6.76 -8.63
CA ILE A 64 -6.50 6.62 -8.31
C ILE A 64 -6.85 7.41 -7.04
N ALA A 65 -6.01 7.35 -6.01
CA ALA A 65 -6.16 8.14 -4.79
C ALA A 65 -6.20 9.65 -5.09
N GLU A 66 -5.29 10.13 -5.95
CA GLU A 66 -5.25 11.54 -6.37
C GLU A 66 -6.46 11.93 -7.22
N PHE A 67 -6.90 11.05 -8.12
CA PHE A 67 -8.02 11.31 -9.02
C PHE A 67 -9.40 11.29 -8.33
N LEU A 68 -9.59 10.38 -7.36
CA LEU A 68 -10.84 10.24 -6.60
C LEU A 68 -10.82 11.01 -5.27
N GLU A 69 -9.71 11.68 -4.95
CA GLU A 69 -9.48 12.35 -3.66
C GLU A 69 -9.67 11.41 -2.44
N LEU A 70 -9.28 10.14 -2.61
CA LEU A 70 -9.36 9.11 -1.58
C LEU A 70 -7.98 8.81 -0.99
N SER A 71 -7.95 8.26 0.23
CA SER A 71 -6.70 7.81 0.82
C SER A 71 -6.17 6.57 0.08
N ARG A 72 -4.83 6.46 -0.04
CA ARG A 72 -4.18 5.26 -0.62
C ARG A 72 -4.62 3.97 0.07
N SER A 73 -4.83 4.01 1.39
CA SER A 73 -5.29 2.88 2.18
C SER A 73 -6.68 2.41 1.73
N THR A 74 -7.62 3.35 1.53
CA THR A 74 -8.96 3.04 1.01
C THR A 74 -8.88 2.35 -0.36
N ILE A 75 -7.97 2.77 -1.24
CA ILE A 75 -7.79 2.12 -2.53
C ILE A 75 -7.29 0.68 -2.37
N TYR A 76 -6.41 0.40 -1.41
CA TYR A 76 -5.97 -0.97 -1.14
C TYR A 76 -7.08 -1.85 -0.57
N GLU A 77 -7.97 -1.30 0.27
CA GLU A 77 -9.16 -2.02 0.72
C GLU A 77 -10.06 -2.38 -0.47
N LEU A 78 -10.30 -1.43 -1.38
CA LEU A 78 -11.06 -1.66 -2.60
C LEU A 78 -10.41 -2.68 -3.55
N PHE A 79 -9.08 -2.84 -3.50
CA PHE A 79 -8.37 -3.87 -4.27
C PHE A 79 -8.42 -5.27 -3.64
N ASN A 80 -8.79 -5.35 -2.35
CA ASN A 80 -8.93 -6.62 -1.64
C ASN A 80 -10.39 -7.10 -1.66
N GLU A 81 -11.33 -6.17 -1.79
CA GLU A 81 -12.75 -6.46 -1.93
C GLU A 81 -13.06 -7.12 -3.29
N LYS A 82 -14.11 -7.94 -3.34
CA LYS A 82 -14.56 -8.56 -4.59
C LYS A 82 -15.34 -7.57 -5.45
N GLU A 83 -15.26 -7.73 -6.77
CA GLU A 83 -16.01 -6.89 -7.73
C GLU A 83 -17.52 -6.89 -7.44
N GLU A 84 -18.07 -8.01 -6.96
CA GLU A 84 -19.46 -8.17 -6.53
C GLU A 84 -19.86 -7.22 -5.38
N HIS A 85 -18.91 -6.87 -4.50
CA HIS A 85 -19.11 -6.05 -3.30
C HIS A 85 -18.41 -4.68 -3.41
N ARG A 86 -18.29 -4.13 -4.63
CA ARG A 86 -17.68 -2.83 -4.96
C ARG A 86 -16.15 -2.81 -5.05
N GLY A 87 -15.50 -3.97 -5.12
CA GLY A 87 -14.07 -4.06 -5.40
C GLY A 87 -13.68 -3.49 -6.76
N ILE A 88 -12.50 -2.88 -6.84
CA ILE A 88 -11.95 -2.37 -8.12
C ILE A 88 -11.23 -3.52 -8.84
N PRO A 89 -11.57 -3.81 -10.11
CA PRO A 89 -10.84 -4.78 -10.92
C PRO A 89 -9.36 -4.41 -10.97
N ASN A 90 -8.50 -5.31 -10.53
CA ASN A 90 -7.05 -5.08 -10.46
C ASN A 90 -6.28 -6.33 -10.86
N PHE A 91 -5.11 -6.11 -11.45
CA PHE A 91 -4.16 -7.17 -11.76
C PHE A 91 -2.85 -6.93 -11.00
N ALA A 92 -2.25 -8.01 -10.52
CA ALA A 92 -0.99 -7.97 -9.82
C ALA A 92 0.17 -8.19 -10.81
N ILE A 93 1.16 -7.29 -10.77
CA ILE A 93 2.47 -7.49 -11.37
C ILE A 93 3.47 -7.57 -10.22
N GLY A 94 3.87 -8.80 -9.88
CA GLY A 94 4.71 -9.06 -8.71
C GLY A 94 4.02 -8.63 -7.42
N SER A 95 4.65 -7.72 -6.66
CA SER A 95 4.09 -7.15 -5.42
C SER A 95 3.18 -5.94 -5.65
N SER A 96 3.11 -5.41 -6.86
CA SER A 96 2.39 -4.19 -7.18
C SER A 96 1.03 -4.51 -7.82
N LYS A 97 -0.03 -3.83 -7.37
CA LYS A 97 -1.34 -3.86 -8.01
C LYS A 97 -1.47 -2.71 -9.01
N ARG A 98 -2.11 -3.01 -10.14
CA ARG A 98 -2.35 -2.11 -11.27
C ARG A 98 -3.78 -2.25 -11.76
N VAL A 99 -4.30 -1.19 -12.39
CA VAL A 99 -5.66 -1.11 -12.91
C VAL A 99 -5.61 -0.45 -14.28
N LEU A 100 -6.42 -0.90 -15.24
CA LEU A 100 -6.53 -0.21 -16.53
C LEU A 100 -7.49 0.97 -16.41
N LYS A 101 -7.22 2.01 -17.21
CA LYS A 101 -8.08 3.19 -17.29
C LYS A 101 -9.52 2.85 -17.70
N SER A 102 -9.70 1.89 -18.61
CA SER A 102 -11.01 1.40 -19.06
C SER A 102 -11.78 0.75 -17.91
N ASP A 103 -11.14 -0.18 -17.19
CA ASP A 103 -11.76 -0.90 -16.07
C ASP A 103 -12.19 0.05 -14.95
N LEU A 104 -11.36 1.05 -14.64
CA LEU A 104 -11.72 2.07 -13.64
C LEU A 104 -12.95 2.87 -14.05
N ARG A 105 -13.07 3.22 -15.34
CA ARG A 105 -14.23 3.98 -15.85
C ARG A 105 -15.52 3.16 -15.76
N GLU A 106 -15.45 1.88 -16.09
CA GLU A 106 -16.57 0.95 -15.99
C GLU A 106 -16.99 0.77 -14.53
N TRP A 107 -16.03 0.59 -13.62
CA TRP A 107 -16.29 0.49 -12.19
C TRP A 107 -16.97 1.74 -11.62
N ILE A 108 -16.50 2.96 -11.94
CA ILE A 108 -17.19 4.19 -11.48
C ILE A 108 -18.63 4.25 -11.98
N SER A 109 -18.87 3.77 -13.20
CA SER A 109 -20.21 3.74 -13.79
C SER A 109 -21.12 2.75 -13.05
N SER A 110 -20.62 1.56 -12.69
CA SER A 110 -21.37 0.57 -11.92
C SER A 110 -21.69 1.05 -10.49
N GLN A 111 -20.79 1.83 -9.87
CA GLN A 111 -21.04 2.41 -8.55
C GLN A 111 -22.16 3.46 -8.55
N LYS A 112 -22.39 4.15 -9.67
CA LYS A 112 -23.46 5.16 -9.78
C LYS A 112 -24.85 4.53 -9.94
N GLU A 113 -24.93 3.35 -10.56
CA GLU A 113 -26.20 2.65 -10.80
C GLU A 113 -26.71 1.92 -9.55
N ASN A 114 -25.81 1.53 -8.63
CA ASN A 114 -26.15 0.86 -7.37
C ASN A 114 -26.52 1.86 -6.25
N LYS A 115 -27.27 2.92 -6.58
CA LYS A 115 -27.71 3.95 -5.65
C LYS A 115 -29.22 4.17 -5.77
#